data_AF-A0A1Y6CF46-F1
#
_entry.id   AF-A0A1Y6CF46-F1
#
_cell.length_a   1.000
_cell.length_b   1.000
_cell.length_c   1.000
_cell.angle_alpha   90.00
_cell.angle_beta   90.00
_cell.angle_gamma   90.00
#
_symmetry.space_group_name_H-M   'P 1'
#
loop_
_entity.id
_entity.type
_entity.pdbx_description
1 polymer ?
#
loop_
_entity_poly.entity_id
_entity_poly.type
_entity_poly.pdbx_seq_one_letter_code
_entity_poly.pdbx_strand_id
1 'polypeptide(L)'
;MALAQAANESSWGRSRFAIEGHNYFGQWCFKSACGFVPKHRPSEAKHEVRRFSSTRQSVAAYLFNINSHEAYKNLRQLRADLRSSKQPLSGIALAQGLGKYSERGDEYITELREMIRVNGLE
;
A
#
# COMPACT_ATOMS: atom_id res chain seq x y z
N MET A 1 -6.98 -5.63 5.62
CA MET A 1 -6.42 -5.05 4.36
C MET A 1 -5.03 -4.43 4.53
N ALA A 2 -4.87 -3.32 5.26
CA ALA A 2 -3.58 -2.61 5.33
C ALA A 2 -2.42 -3.48 5.87
N LEU A 3 -2.70 -4.39 6.81
CA LEU A 3 -1.73 -5.37 7.29
C LEU A 3 -1.26 -6.32 6.19
N ALA A 4 -2.19 -6.84 5.38
CA ALA A 4 -1.86 -7.73 4.27
C ALA A 4 -1.06 -7.01 3.18
N GLN A 5 -1.39 -5.75 2.87
CA GLN A 5 -0.58 -4.95 1.94
C GLN A 5 0.80 -4.69 2.51
N ALA A 6 0.92 -4.27 3.77
CA ALA A 6 2.22 -4.10 4.41
C ALA A 6 3.05 -5.39 4.36
N ALA A 7 2.45 -6.54 4.66
CA ALA A 7 3.12 -7.83 4.56
C ALA A 7 3.60 -8.14 3.14
N ASN A 8 2.73 -7.97 2.13
CA ASN A 8 3.05 -8.22 0.74
C ASN A 8 4.17 -7.31 0.23
N GLU A 9 4.00 -6.00 0.36
CA GLU A 9 4.92 -4.98 -0.18
C GLU A 9 6.29 -4.96 0.52
N SER A 10 6.39 -5.51 1.74
CA SER A 10 7.63 -5.51 2.53
C SER A 10 8.26 -6.89 2.72
N SER A 11 7.77 -7.91 2.01
CA SER A 11 8.22 -9.30 2.20
C SER A 11 8.12 -9.76 3.67
N TRP A 12 6.97 -9.46 4.30
CA TRP A 12 6.71 -9.66 5.73
C TRP A 12 7.63 -8.86 6.65
N GLY A 13 7.90 -7.61 6.28
CA GLY A 13 8.77 -6.70 7.04
C GLY A 13 10.27 -6.98 6.90
N ARG A 14 10.67 -7.92 6.03
CA ARG A 14 12.07 -8.35 5.86
C ARG A 14 12.80 -7.59 4.76
N SER A 15 12.08 -6.83 3.93
CA SER A 15 12.73 -6.04 2.88
C SER A 15 13.69 -5.00 3.48
N ARG A 16 14.78 -4.73 2.76
CA ARG A 16 15.75 -3.70 3.17
C ARG A 16 15.07 -2.35 3.45
N PHE A 17 14.10 -1.96 2.62
CA PHE A 17 13.40 -0.69 2.76
C PHE A 17 12.51 -0.64 4.01
N ALA A 18 11.94 -1.78 4.42
CA ALA A 18 11.20 -1.90 5.67
C ALA A 18 12.12 -1.84 6.89
N ILE A 19 13.23 -2.60 6.88
CA ILE A 19 14.16 -2.67 8.01
C ILE A 19 14.92 -1.35 8.20
N GLU A 20 15.54 -0.82 7.13
CA GLU A 20 16.41 0.35 7.24
C GLU A 20 15.63 1.67 7.16
N GLY A 21 14.42 1.68 6.59
CA GLY A 21 13.70 2.92 6.32
C GLY A 21 12.23 2.93 6.68
N HIS A 22 11.76 1.92 7.40
CA HIS A 22 10.38 1.79 7.84
C HIS A 22 9.37 1.90 6.68
N ASN A 23 9.75 1.63 5.44
CA ASN A 23 8.87 1.77 4.28
C ASN A 23 8.22 0.42 3.96
N TYR A 24 7.06 0.17 4.59
CA TYR A 24 6.33 -1.09 4.46
C TYR A 24 5.43 -1.17 3.23
N PHE A 25 5.28 -0.07 2.49
CA PHE A 25 4.31 0.05 1.39
C PHE A 25 4.95 0.48 0.08
N GLY A 26 6.29 0.42 -0.02
CA GLY A 26 7.02 0.80 -1.23
C GLY A 26 6.88 2.27 -1.65
N GLN A 27 6.50 3.17 -0.74
CA GLN A 27 6.17 4.56 -1.08
C GLN A 27 7.35 5.30 -1.70
N TRP A 28 7.13 5.96 -2.83
CA TRP A 28 8.12 6.79 -3.48
C TRP A 28 8.16 8.22 -2.92
N CYS A 29 9.27 8.90 -3.15
CA CYS A 29 9.42 10.33 -2.96
C CYS A 29 10.28 10.92 -4.09
N PHE A 30 10.10 12.22 -4.36
CA PHE A 30 10.63 12.88 -5.56
C PHE A 30 11.58 14.04 -5.25
N LYS A 31 12.07 14.11 -4.01
CA LYS A 31 13.11 15.07 -3.60
C LYS A 31 14.43 14.33 -3.55
N SER A 32 15.52 14.96 -3.96
CA SER A 32 16.84 14.33 -3.81
C SER A 32 17.12 14.02 -2.33
N ALA A 33 17.68 12.84 -2.05
CA ALA A 33 18.04 12.38 -0.71
C ALA A 33 16.86 12.23 0.26
N CYS A 34 15.65 11.98 -0.25
CA CYS A 34 14.48 11.67 0.59
C CYS A 34 14.37 10.18 0.96
N GLY A 35 15.20 9.32 0.37
CA GLY A 35 15.10 7.88 0.54
C GLY A 35 16.28 7.08 -0.01
N PHE A 36 15.98 5.84 -0.40
CA PHE A 36 16.94 4.93 -1.02
C PHE A 36 16.86 5.08 -2.54
N VAL A 37 18.03 5.21 -3.17
CA VAL A 37 18.16 5.11 -4.62
C VAL A 37 18.12 3.62 -5.01
N PRO A 38 17.12 3.16 -5.81
CA PRO A 38 17.08 1.77 -6.26
C PRO A 38 18.28 1.45 -7.15
N LYS A 39 18.89 0.27 -6.94
CA LYS A 39 20.08 -0.17 -7.70
C LYS A 39 19.83 -0.29 -9.22
N HIS A 40 18.60 -0.60 -9.61
CA HIS A 40 18.20 -0.82 -11.00
C HIS A 40 17.25 0.27 -11.53
N ARG A 41 17.32 1.50 -10.99
CA ARG A 41 16.46 2.58 -11.51
C ARG A 41 16.92 2.98 -12.93
N PRO A 42 15.98 3.24 -13.86
CA PRO A 42 16.30 3.91 -15.12
C PRO A 42 17.02 5.25 -14.83
N SER A 43 17.97 5.64 -15.69
CA SER A 43 18.72 6.90 -15.55
C SER A 43 17.81 8.13 -15.45
N GLU A 44 16.64 8.08 -16.06
CA GLU A 44 15.65 9.16 -16.09
C GLU A 44 14.71 9.18 -14.86
N ALA A 45 14.71 8.12 -14.04
CA ALA A 45 13.84 8.03 -12.88
C ALA A 45 14.32 8.98 -11.77
N LYS A 46 13.50 10.01 -11.49
CA LYS A 46 13.78 11.01 -10.44
C LYS A 46 13.28 10.60 -9.05
N HIS A 47 12.61 9.45 -8.92
CA HIS A 47 12.08 8.98 -7.65
C HIS A 47 13.09 8.17 -6.84
N GLU A 48 12.93 8.22 -5.52
CA GLU A 48 13.61 7.39 -4.54
C GLU A 48 12.57 6.61 -3.72
N VAL A 49 12.96 5.49 -3.13
CA VAL A 49 12.10 4.77 -2.18
C VAL A 49 12.18 5.48 -0.84
N ARG A 50 11.10 6.10 -0.40
CA ARG A 50 11.09 7.01 0.76
C ARG A 50 11.64 6.34 2.02
N ARG A 51 12.44 7.07 2.78
CA ARG A 51 12.85 6.70 4.14
C ARG A 51 11.95 7.44 5.15
N PHE A 52 11.40 6.71 6.11
CA PHE A 52 10.58 7.28 7.19
C PHE A 52 11.35 7.25 8.51
N SER A 53 11.13 8.26 9.35
CA SER A 53 11.77 8.29 10.66
C SER A 53 11.16 7.27 11.65
N SER A 54 9.97 6.74 11.34
CA SER A 54 9.33 5.67 12.13
C SER A 54 8.27 4.91 11.34
N THR A 55 7.95 3.70 11.79
CA THR A 55 6.84 2.88 11.26
C THR A 55 5.52 3.64 11.26
N ARG A 56 5.25 4.42 12.31
CA ARG A 56 4.03 5.24 12.41
C ARG A 56 3.93 6.27 11.28
N GLN A 57 5.03 6.92 10.89
CA GLN A 57 5.00 7.87 9.77
C GLN A 57 4.73 7.18 8.43
N SER A 58 5.29 5.99 8.24
CA SER A 58 5.07 5.18 7.04
C SER A 58 3.60 4.78 6.90
N VAL A 59 3.01 4.26 7.99
CA VAL A 59 1.58 3.92 8.04
C VAL A 59 0.71 5.16 7.83
N ALA A 60 1.03 6.29 8.47
CA ALA A 60 0.28 7.53 8.30
C ALA A 60 0.31 8.03 6.85
N ALA A 61 1.49 8.00 6.20
CA ALA A 61 1.62 8.39 4.80
C ALA A 61 0.86 7.46 3.85
N TYR A 62 0.91 6.15 4.11
CA TYR A 62 0.14 5.16 3.37
C TYR A 62 -1.37 5.41 3.49
N LEU A 63 -1.86 5.56 4.73
CA LEU A 63 -3.26 5.86 5.00
C LEU A 63 -3.69 7.17 4.34
N PHE A 64 -2.86 8.20 4.40
CA PHE A 64 -3.13 9.47 3.71
C PHE A 64 -3.27 9.26 2.20
N ASN A 65 -2.35 8.53 1.57
CA ASN A 65 -2.36 8.25 0.14
C ASN A 65 -3.65 7.56 -0.30
N ILE A 66 -4.00 6.41 0.31
CA ILE A 66 -5.19 5.65 -0.07
C ILE A 66 -6.50 6.41 0.20
N ASN A 67 -6.48 7.38 1.12
CA ASN A 67 -7.65 8.18 1.49
C ASN A 67 -7.73 9.54 0.80
N SER A 68 -6.76 9.94 -0.03
CA SER A 68 -6.76 11.26 -0.67
C SER A 68 -6.50 11.21 -2.17
N HIS A 69 -5.63 10.32 -2.65
CA HIS A 69 -5.21 10.34 -4.05
C HIS A 69 -6.33 9.89 -5.01
N GLU A 70 -6.41 10.50 -6.20
CA GLU A 70 -7.50 10.25 -7.17
C GLU A 70 -7.55 8.78 -7.63
N ALA A 71 -6.38 8.15 -7.78
CA ALA A 71 -6.28 6.73 -8.14
C ALA A 71 -7.09 5.79 -7.20
N TYR A 72 -7.35 6.20 -5.96
CA TYR A 72 -8.10 5.41 -4.97
C TYR A 72 -9.51 5.94 -4.72
N LYS A 73 -10.06 6.74 -5.63
CA LYS A 73 -11.45 7.22 -5.54
C LYS A 73 -12.44 6.06 -5.47
N ASN A 74 -12.24 5.01 -6.28
CA ASN A 74 -13.10 3.82 -6.26
C ASN A 74 -13.08 3.09 -4.91
N LEU A 75 -11.93 2.98 -4.25
CA LEU A 75 -11.82 2.46 -2.88
C LEU A 75 -12.65 3.29 -1.89
N ARG A 76 -12.57 4.61 -1.98
CA ARG A 76 -13.32 5.51 -1.08
C ARG A 76 -14.81 5.44 -1.34
N GLN A 77 -15.24 5.37 -2.60
CA GLN A 77 -16.64 5.22 -2.98
C GLN A 77 -17.21 3.89 -2.49
N LEU A 78 -16.52 2.78 -2.77
CA LEU A 78 -16.91 1.46 -2.28
C LEU A 78 -17.09 1.43 -0.76
N ARG A 79 -16.15 2.03 -0.01
CA ARG A 79 -16.26 2.14 1.44
C ARG A 79 -17.47 2.97 1.88
N ALA A 80 -17.80 4.04 1.16
CA ALA A 80 -18.97 4.86 1.45
C ALA A 80 -20.27 4.09 1.18
N ASP A 81 -20.35 3.37 0.07
CA ASP A 81 -21.53 2.58 -0.33
C ASP A 81 -21.80 1.42 0.66
N LEU A 82 -20.74 0.75 1.11
CA LEU A 82 -20.86 -0.29 2.14
C LEU A 82 -21.39 0.30 3.46
N ARG A 83 -20.91 1.49 3.85
CA ARG A 83 -21.38 2.18 5.07
C ARG A 83 -22.84 2.62 4.95
N SER A 84 -23.24 3.22 3.82
CA SER A 84 -24.63 3.65 3.61
C SER A 84 -25.59 2.47 3.60
N SER A 85 -25.13 1.33 3.09
CA SER A 85 -25.89 0.08 3.03
C SER A 85 -25.81 -0.75 4.31
N LYS A 86 -25.15 -0.24 5.36
CA LYS A 86 -24.89 -0.93 6.64
C LYS A 86 -24.25 -2.32 6.48
N GLN A 87 -23.47 -2.51 5.41
CA GLN A 87 -22.73 -3.74 5.19
C GLN A 87 -21.42 -3.73 5.99
N PRO A 88 -20.92 -4.91 6.41
CA PRO A 88 -19.63 -5.02 7.10
C PRO A 88 -18.49 -4.44 6.26
N LEU A 89 -17.62 -3.67 6.91
CA LEU A 89 -16.38 -3.21 6.30
C LEU A 89 -15.29 -4.26 6.53
N SER A 90 -15.06 -5.11 5.55
CA SER A 90 -13.98 -6.09 5.55
C SER A 90 -12.82 -5.67 4.64
N GLY A 91 -11.62 -6.12 4.96
CA GLY A 91 -10.46 -5.99 4.12
C GLY A 91 -10.61 -6.70 2.78
N ILE A 92 -11.27 -7.87 2.77
CA ILE A 92 -11.62 -8.58 1.53
C ILE A 92 -12.55 -7.75 0.63
N ALA A 93 -13.55 -7.09 1.20
CA ALA A 93 -14.46 -6.23 0.44
C ALA A 93 -13.71 -5.01 -0.11
N LEU A 94 -12.98 -4.30 0.75
CA LEU A 94 -12.26 -3.08 0.38
C LEU A 94 -11.13 -3.32 -0.63
N ALA A 95 -10.51 -4.51 -0.65
CA ALA A 95 -9.48 -4.85 -1.61
C ALA A 95 -9.93 -4.68 -3.08
N GLN A 96 -11.23 -4.82 -3.38
CA GLN A 96 -11.78 -4.57 -4.72
C GLN A 96 -11.48 -3.14 -5.23
N GLY A 97 -11.39 -2.18 -4.32
CA GLY A 97 -11.14 -0.78 -4.65
C GLY A 97 -9.68 -0.47 -5.02
N LEU A 98 -8.77 -1.45 -4.93
CA LEU A 98 -7.33 -1.27 -5.11
C LEU A 98 -6.84 -1.50 -6.56
N GLY A 99 -7.72 -1.51 -7.56
CA GLY A 99 -7.34 -1.82 -8.95
C GLY A 99 -6.25 -0.92 -9.56
N LYS A 100 -5.99 0.26 -8.98
CA LYS A 100 -4.90 1.17 -9.39
C LYS A 100 -3.70 1.16 -8.43
N TYR A 101 -3.69 0.29 -7.43
CA TYR A 101 -2.60 0.18 -6.47
C TYR A 101 -1.38 -0.52 -7.06
N SER A 102 -1.62 -1.55 -7.87
CA SER A 102 -0.60 -2.34 -8.56
C SER A 102 -0.86 -2.35 -10.06
N GLU A 103 0.20 -2.36 -10.85
CA GLU A 103 0.13 -2.56 -12.30
C GLU A 103 -0.48 -3.93 -12.66
N ARG A 104 -0.40 -4.90 -11.73
CA ARG A 104 -1.02 -6.23 -11.86
C ARG A 104 -2.55 -6.22 -11.73
N GLY A 105 -3.16 -5.10 -11.32
CA GLY A 105 -4.62 -4.94 -11.29
C GLY A 105 -5.34 -6.03 -10.48
N ASP A 106 -6.23 -6.79 -11.14
CA ASP A 106 -7.10 -7.79 -10.48
C ASP A 106 -6.33 -9.00 -9.91
N GLU A 107 -5.18 -9.35 -10.49
CA GLU A 107 -4.32 -10.41 -9.94
C GLU A 107 -3.82 -10.02 -8.55
N TYR A 108 -3.43 -8.76 -8.37
CA TYR A 108 -3.01 -8.23 -7.08
C TYR A 108 -4.17 -8.28 -6.06
N ILE A 109 -5.39 -7.96 -6.48
CA ILE A 109 -6.56 -8.01 -5.61
C ILE A 109 -6.83 -9.45 -5.15
N THR A 110 -6.70 -10.41 -6.06
CA THR A 110 -6.89 -11.84 -5.77
C THR A 110 -5.87 -12.32 -4.74
N GLU A 111 -4.57 -12.08 -4.99
CA GLU A 111 -3.49 -12.44 -4.07
C GLU A 111 -3.68 -11.79 -2.69
N LEU A 112 -4.04 -10.51 -2.66
CA LEU A 112 -4.24 -9.79 -1.40
C LEU A 112 -5.41 -10.38 -0.58
N ARG A 113 -6.51 -10.75 -1.24
CA ARG A 113 -7.65 -11.41 -0.57
C ARG A 113 -7.29 -12.79 -0.04
N GLU A 114 -6.51 -13.55 -0.80
CA GLU A 114 -6.00 -14.84 -0.36
C GLU A 114 -5.10 -14.70 0.86
N MET A 115 -4.17 -13.73 0.84
CA MET A 115 -3.32 -13.43 2.00
C MET A 115 -4.13 -13.09 3.24
N ILE A 116 -5.18 -12.26 3.12
CA ILE A 116 -6.05 -11.90 4.25
C ILE A 116 -6.71 -13.15 4.83
N ARG A 117 -7.30 -13.99 3.97
CA ARG A 117 -8.03 -15.20 4.38
C ARG A 117 -7.12 -16.23 5.03
N VAL A 118 -6.01 -16.58 4.38
CA VAL A 118 -5.12 -17.66 4.82
C VAL A 118 -4.39 -17.31 6.12
N ASN A 119 -4.09 -16.02 6.34
CA ASN A 119 -3.34 -15.58 7.51
C ASN A 119 -4.21 -14.96 8.62
N GLY A 120 -5.54 -14.94 8.46
CA GLY A 120 -6.45 -14.37 9.46
C GLY A 120 -6.21 -12.88 9.73
N LEU A 121 -5.97 -12.08 8.68
CA LEU A 121 -5.66 -10.64 8.79
C LEU A 121 -6.91 -9.74 8.64
N GLU A 122 -8.05 -10.26 9.07
CA GLU A 122 -9.37 -9.64 8.98
C GLU A 122 -9.79 -9.06 10.33
#